data_AF-L8PHY9-F1
#
_entry.id   AF-L8PHY9-F1
#
_cell.length_a   1.000
_cell.length_b   1.000
_cell.length_c   1.000
_cell.angle_alpha   90.00
_cell.angle_beta   90.00
_cell.angle_gamma   90.00
#
_symmetry.space_group_name_H-M   'P 1'
#
loop_
_entity.id
_entity.type
_entity.pdbx_description
1 polymer ?
#
loop_
_entity_poly.entity_id
_entity_poly.type
_entity_poly.pdbx_seq_one_letter_code
_entity_poly.pdbx_strand_id
1 'polypeptide(L)'
;MPPPRWFPSHRRPPSPTTAVHGPPPPSGPNGFWITDPDFRDRLHSATLTLLDIVEDCLNDDFPLTEILDGARDHAEDMLGVPRTYGILVEAEAAAQIVQAAGLDAGSPFGLAIAQGLTGIAQLPVEQQQQLVRAAARRYAMTAPSRSTPSPPAGPAWPAPGRSR
;
A
#
# COMPACT_ATOMS: atom_id res chain seq x y z
N MET A 1 55.11 39.09 -15.00
CA MET A 1 55.57 37.85 -14.34
C MET A 1 54.56 36.74 -14.64
N PRO A 2 54.95 35.64 -15.28
CA PRO A 2 54.05 34.52 -15.58
C PRO A 2 53.97 33.54 -14.39
N PRO A 3 52.83 32.84 -14.17
CA PRO A 3 52.71 31.84 -13.11
C PRO A 3 53.41 30.51 -13.48
N PRO A 4 53.89 29.74 -12.48
CA PRO A 4 54.62 28.50 -12.72
C PRO A 4 53.71 27.35 -13.21
N ARG A 5 54.19 26.64 -14.24
CA ARG A 5 53.54 25.49 -14.90
C ARG A 5 53.84 24.17 -14.18
N TRP A 6 53.18 23.89 -13.06
CA TRP A 6 53.27 22.58 -12.42
C TRP A 6 51.92 22.19 -11.85
N PHE A 7 50.99 21.72 -12.69
CA PHE A 7 50.02 20.65 -12.39
C PHE A 7 49.30 20.27 -13.71
N PRO A 8 49.41 19.02 -14.19
CA PRO A 8 48.53 18.52 -15.24
C PRO A 8 47.11 18.42 -14.69
N SER A 9 46.17 19.14 -15.31
CA SER A 9 44.75 18.96 -15.10
C SER A 9 44.32 17.60 -15.65
N HIS A 10 44.61 16.52 -14.92
CA HIS A 10 43.91 15.26 -15.12
C HIS A 10 42.46 15.47 -14.67
N ARG A 11 41.62 16.02 -15.55
CA ARG A 11 40.18 15.81 -15.47
C ARG A 11 39.97 14.32 -15.59
N ARG A 12 39.87 13.65 -14.44
CA ARG A 12 39.23 12.36 -14.35
C ARG A 12 37.83 12.54 -14.96
N PRO A 13 37.46 11.85 -16.04
CA PRO A 13 36.06 11.83 -16.45
C PRO A 13 35.25 11.34 -15.23
N PRO A 14 34.09 11.94 -14.91
CA PRO A 14 33.24 11.38 -13.87
C PRO A 14 32.99 9.91 -14.24
N SER A 15 33.28 9.00 -13.30
CA SER A 15 32.86 7.61 -13.44
C SER A 15 31.38 7.63 -13.79
N PRO A 16 30.89 6.82 -14.75
CA PRO A 16 29.47 6.68 -14.97
C PRO A 16 28.86 6.24 -13.63
N THR A 17 28.10 7.14 -13.00
CA THR A 17 27.22 6.78 -11.91
C THR A 17 26.38 5.64 -12.46
N THR A 18 26.62 4.42 -12.00
CA THR A 18 25.69 3.33 -12.18
C THR A 18 24.39 3.86 -11.58
N ALA A 19 23.45 4.26 -12.41
CA ALA A 19 22.10 4.54 -11.96
C ALA A 19 21.68 3.27 -11.22
N VAL A 20 21.57 3.37 -9.90
CA VAL A 20 20.88 2.35 -9.13
C VAL A 20 19.46 2.44 -9.65
N HIS A 21 19.15 1.61 -10.64
CA HIS A 21 17.79 1.47 -11.12
C HIS A 21 16.99 1.01 -9.90
N GLY A 22 16.16 1.92 -9.38
CA GLY A 22 15.18 1.56 -8.38
C GLY A 22 14.33 0.38 -8.86
N PRO A 23 13.65 -0.32 -7.95
CA PRO A 23 12.70 -1.34 -8.35
C PRO A 23 11.73 -0.76 -9.40
N PRO A 24 11.33 -1.55 -10.40
CA PRO A 24 10.35 -1.09 -11.38
C PRO A 24 9.06 -0.69 -10.66
N PRO A 25 8.35 0.34 -11.15
CA PRO A 25 7.10 0.77 -10.55
C PRO A 25 6.08 -0.39 -10.51
N PRO A 26 5.21 -0.43 -9.50
CA PRO A 26 4.21 -1.48 -9.40
C PRO A 26 3.29 -1.49 -10.61
N SER A 27 2.93 -2.70 -11.06
CA SER A 27 2.05 -2.86 -12.21
C SER A 27 0.61 -2.43 -11.88
N GLY A 28 -0.01 -1.71 -12.81
CA GLY A 28 -1.43 -1.39 -12.79
C GLY A 28 -2.33 -2.63 -12.91
N PRO A 29 -3.66 -2.44 -12.84
CA PRO A 29 -4.63 -3.50 -13.02
C PRO A 29 -4.67 -3.99 -14.48
N ASN A 30 -4.98 -5.27 -14.65
CA ASN A 30 -5.32 -5.88 -15.93
C ASN A 30 -6.77 -5.52 -16.30
N GLY A 31 -6.98 -4.30 -16.79
CA GLY A 31 -8.30 -3.78 -17.13
C GLY A 31 -8.93 -2.98 -16.00
N PHE A 32 -10.23 -3.16 -15.76
CA PHE A 32 -10.92 -2.40 -14.73
C PHE A 32 -10.55 -2.94 -13.34
N TRP A 33 -10.03 -2.07 -12.48
CA TRP A 33 -9.37 -2.44 -11.22
C TRP A 33 -10.25 -3.28 -10.28
N ILE A 34 -11.56 -3.03 -10.24
CA ILE A 34 -12.48 -3.78 -9.36
C ILE A 34 -12.69 -5.23 -9.82
N THR A 35 -12.38 -5.52 -11.08
CA THR A 35 -12.51 -6.86 -11.68
C THR A 35 -11.21 -7.64 -11.70
N ASP A 36 -10.08 -6.99 -11.40
CA ASP A 36 -8.78 -7.64 -11.29
C ASP A 36 -8.58 -8.16 -9.84
N PRO A 37 -8.62 -9.48 -9.61
CA PRO A 37 -8.47 -10.04 -8.27
C PRO A 37 -7.07 -9.79 -7.69
N ASP A 38 -6.01 -9.85 -8.51
CA ASP A 38 -4.64 -9.64 -8.04
C ASP A 38 -4.44 -8.17 -7.64
N PHE A 39 -5.03 -7.25 -8.41
CA PHE A 39 -4.99 -5.83 -8.06
C PHE A 39 -5.78 -5.52 -6.79
N ARG A 40 -6.92 -6.18 -6.59
CA ARG A 40 -7.71 -6.05 -5.35
C ARG A 40 -6.96 -6.59 -4.13
N ASP A 41 -6.25 -7.71 -4.27
CA ASP A 41 -5.40 -8.24 -3.20
C ASP A 41 -4.25 -7.28 -2.87
N ARG A 42 -3.67 -6.62 -3.89
CA ARG A 42 -2.66 -5.56 -3.68
C ARG A 42 -3.25 -4.35 -2.96
N LEU A 43 -4.42 -3.86 -3.35
CA LEU A 43 -5.10 -2.76 -2.66
C LEU A 43 -5.42 -3.12 -1.21
N HIS A 44 -5.92 -4.33 -0.95
CA HIS A 44 -6.21 -4.80 0.39
C HIS A 44 -4.93 -4.85 1.26
N SER A 45 -3.85 -5.40 0.71
CA SER A 45 -2.55 -5.44 1.40
C SER A 45 -2.01 -4.04 1.65
N ALA A 46 -2.11 -3.14 0.67
CA ALA A 46 -1.70 -1.75 0.79
C ALA A 46 -2.48 -1.00 1.90
N THR A 47 -3.79 -1.24 2.02
CA THR A 47 -4.60 -0.66 3.10
C THR A 47 -4.19 -1.18 4.46
N LEU A 48 -3.90 -2.48 4.61
CA LEU A 48 -3.36 -3.03 5.85
C LEU A 48 -2.01 -2.39 6.21
N THR A 49 -1.10 -2.33 5.25
CA THR A 49 0.21 -1.67 5.44
C THR A 49 0.05 -0.21 5.85
N LEU A 50 -0.86 0.54 5.23
CA LEU A 50 -1.12 1.93 5.61
C LEU A 50 -1.66 2.03 7.04
N LEU A 51 -2.57 1.15 7.46
CA LEU A 51 -3.08 1.15 8.83
C LEU A 51 -1.96 0.86 9.85
N ASP A 52 -1.07 -0.08 9.54
CA ASP A 52 0.11 -0.37 10.39
C ASP A 52 1.05 0.84 10.47
N ILE A 53 1.35 1.50 9.33
CA ILE A 53 2.17 2.73 9.29
C ILE A 53 1.53 3.84 10.11
N VAL A 54 0.21 4.06 9.95
CA VAL A 54 -0.51 5.08 10.71
C VAL A 54 -0.42 4.78 12.20
N GLU A 55 -0.59 3.54 12.63
CA GLU A 55 -0.45 3.15 14.04
C GLU A 55 0.96 3.48 14.57
N ASP A 56 2.00 3.10 13.83
CA ASP A 56 3.41 3.26 14.23
C ASP A 56 3.88 4.72 14.22
N CYS A 57 3.38 5.53 13.29
CA CYS A 57 3.78 6.92 13.12
C CYS A 57 2.97 7.90 13.95
N LEU A 58 1.78 7.51 14.46
CA LEU A 58 0.90 8.45 15.15
C LEU A 58 1.52 8.98 16.45
N ASN A 59 1.67 10.30 16.52
CA ASN A 59 2.12 11.02 17.70
C ASN A 59 1.62 12.48 17.65
N ASP A 60 1.93 13.27 18.68
CA ASP A 60 1.47 14.67 18.78
C ASP A 60 2.01 15.58 17.66
N ASP A 61 3.18 15.27 17.09
CA ASP A 61 3.80 16.04 16.01
C ASP A 61 3.33 15.58 14.61
N PHE A 62 2.76 14.38 14.49
CA PHE A 62 2.29 13.79 13.24
C PHE A 62 0.83 13.33 13.39
N PRO A 63 -0.15 14.22 13.12
CA PRO A 63 -1.55 13.94 13.32
C PRO A 63 -2.07 12.93 12.28
N LEU A 64 -3.10 12.18 12.66
CA LEU A 64 -3.73 11.12 11.86
C LEU A 64 -4.03 11.55 10.42
N THR A 65 -4.59 12.74 10.24
CA THR A 65 -5.01 13.25 8.93
C THR A 65 -3.83 13.56 8.01
N GLU A 66 -2.68 13.94 8.56
CA GLU A 66 -1.48 14.24 7.79
C GLU A 66 -0.80 12.95 7.31
N ILE A 67 -0.71 11.95 8.20
CA ILE A 67 -0.16 10.63 7.82
C ILE A 67 -1.01 9.99 6.71
N LEU A 68 -2.35 10.11 6.81
CA LEU A 68 -3.25 9.60 5.79
C LEU A 68 -3.14 10.32 4.44
N ASP A 69 -3.11 11.66 4.38
CA ASP A 69 -3.03 12.41 3.10
C ASP A 69 -1.67 12.27 2.39
N GLY A 70 -0.61 11.93 3.12
CA GLY A 70 0.73 11.71 2.56
C GLY A 70 0.91 10.34 1.88
N ALA A 71 0.04 9.37 2.15
CA ALA A 71 0.26 7.98 1.75
C ALA A 71 0.25 7.79 0.23
N ARG A 72 -0.61 8.51 -0.51
CA ARG A 72 -0.68 8.45 -1.98
C ARG A 72 0.62 8.89 -2.65
N ASP A 73 1.33 9.84 -2.05
CA ASP A 73 2.56 10.38 -2.62
C ASP A 73 3.72 9.39 -2.50
N HIS A 74 3.58 8.41 -1.61
CA HIS A 74 4.52 7.31 -1.40
C HIS A 74 3.96 5.94 -1.77
N ALA A 75 2.83 5.88 -2.49
CA ALA A 75 2.12 4.63 -2.73
C ALA A 75 2.93 3.59 -3.53
N GLU A 76 3.76 4.04 -4.47
CA GLU A 76 4.57 3.12 -5.28
C GLU A 76 5.69 2.48 -4.45
N ASP A 77 6.39 3.29 -3.66
CA ASP A 77 7.57 2.87 -2.90
C ASP A 77 7.19 2.16 -1.58
N MET A 78 6.12 2.61 -0.90
CA MET A 78 5.72 2.09 0.41
C MET A 78 4.60 1.06 0.34
N LEU A 79 3.65 1.21 -0.59
CA LEU A 79 2.42 0.41 -0.60
C LEU A 79 2.35 -0.58 -1.77
N GLY A 80 3.30 -0.52 -2.71
CA GLY A 80 3.37 -1.44 -3.85
C GLY A 80 2.18 -1.30 -4.81
N VAL A 81 1.54 -0.14 -4.86
CA VAL A 81 0.44 0.18 -5.79
C VAL A 81 0.78 1.42 -6.62
N PRO A 82 0.35 1.51 -7.89
CA PRO A 82 0.61 2.69 -8.70
C PRO A 82 0.03 3.94 -8.05
N ARG A 83 0.75 5.07 -8.13
CA ARG A 83 0.38 6.32 -7.45
C ARG A 83 -1.06 6.76 -7.70
N THR A 84 -1.57 6.55 -8.92
CA THR A 84 -2.95 6.87 -9.31
C THR A 84 -4.02 6.17 -8.44
N TYR A 85 -3.69 5.04 -7.81
CA TYR A 85 -4.61 4.28 -6.97
C TYR A 85 -4.37 4.48 -5.47
N GLY A 86 -3.34 5.25 -5.06
CA GLY A 86 -3.06 5.54 -3.66
C GLY A 86 -4.26 6.15 -2.93
N ILE A 87 -5.04 6.99 -3.63
CA ILE A 87 -6.27 7.59 -3.10
C ILE A 87 -7.35 6.57 -2.70
N LEU A 88 -7.37 5.39 -3.35
CA LEU A 88 -8.28 4.31 -2.96
C LEU A 88 -7.84 3.70 -1.62
N VAL A 89 -6.54 3.58 -1.42
CA VAL A 89 -5.96 3.03 -0.19
C VAL A 89 -6.20 3.96 1.00
N GLU A 90 -5.99 5.27 0.81
CA GLU A 90 -6.28 6.31 1.80
C GLU A 90 -7.75 6.32 2.21
N ALA A 91 -8.64 6.35 1.22
CA ALA A 91 -10.08 6.41 1.46
C ALA A 91 -10.61 5.16 2.16
N GLU A 92 -10.09 3.98 1.79
CA GLU A 92 -10.43 2.74 2.48
C GLU A 92 -9.90 2.73 3.91
N ALA A 93 -8.64 3.10 4.15
CA ALA A 93 -8.06 3.18 5.50
C ALA A 93 -8.85 4.15 6.40
N ALA A 94 -9.17 5.33 5.87
CA ALA A 94 -10.01 6.32 6.53
C ALA A 94 -11.38 5.74 6.91
N ALA A 95 -12.04 5.04 5.97
CA ALA A 95 -13.32 4.40 6.22
C ALA A 95 -13.25 3.33 7.32
N GLN A 96 -12.19 2.52 7.33
CA GLN A 96 -12.01 1.48 8.36
C GLN A 96 -11.80 2.08 9.76
N ILE A 97 -11.04 3.18 9.87
CA ILE A 97 -10.81 3.89 11.14
C ILE A 97 -12.12 4.49 11.67
N VAL A 98 -12.90 5.14 10.80
CA VAL A 98 -14.21 5.69 11.15
C VAL A 98 -15.19 4.60 11.60
N GLN A 99 -15.22 3.45 10.91
CA GLN A 99 -16.03 2.30 11.31
C GLN A 99 -15.56 1.66 12.63
N ALA A 100 -14.26 1.70 12.93
CA ALA A 100 -13.74 1.24 14.21
C ALA A 100 -14.21 2.12 15.38
N ALA A 101 -14.44 3.41 15.14
CA ALA A 101 -15.07 4.33 16.09
C ALA A 101 -16.59 4.14 16.23
N GLY A 102 -17.18 3.16 15.53
CA GLY A 102 -18.61 2.88 15.56
C GLY A 102 -19.46 3.86 14.74
N LEU A 103 -18.83 4.65 13.87
CA LEU A 103 -19.51 5.57 12.96
C LEU A 103 -19.83 4.86 11.65
N ASP A 104 -20.99 5.20 11.07
CA ASP A 104 -21.33 4.71 9.73
C ASP A 104 -20.46 5.43 8.69
N ALA A 105 -19.68 4.65 7.96
CA ALA A 105 -18.77 5.15 6.95
C ALA A 105 -19.49 5.49 5.63
N GLY A 106 -20.63 4.86 5.33
CA GLY A 106 -21.28 4.99 4.03
C GLY A 106 -20.31 4.81 2.86
N SER A 107 -20.16 5.85 2.03
CA SER A 107 -19.16 5.90 0.95
C SER A 107 -17.77 6.28 1.49
N PRO A 108 -16.68 5.59 1.08
CA PRO A 108 -15.32 5.92 1.52
C PRO A 108 -14.84 7.32 1.08
N PHE A 109 -15.50 7.92 0.10
CA PHE A 109 -15.27 9.31 -0.35
C PHE A 109 -16.33 10.29 0.17
N GLY A 110 -17.15 9.87 1.13
CA GLY A 110 -18.27 10.64 1.66
C GLY A 110 -17.86 11.65 2.72
N LEU A 111 -18.72 12.67 2.90
CA LEU A 111 -18.55 13.68 3.96
C LEU A 111 -18.53 13.06 5.37
N ALA A 112 -19.25 11.95 5.58
CA ALA A 112 -19.28 11.22 6.85
C ALA A 112 -17.88 10.75 7.27
N ILE A 113 -17.04 10.32 6.31
CA ILE A 113 -15.65 9.94 6.57
C ILE A 113 -14.84 11.13 7.02
N ALA A 114 -14.90 12.25 6.27
CA ALA A 114 -14.15 13.46 6.60
C ALA A 114 -14.53 14.01 7.99
N GLN A 115 -15.83 14.02 8.32
CA GLN A 115 -16.32 14.45 9.63
C GLN A 115 -15.90 13.48 10.74
N GLY A 116 -16.02 12.18 10.50
CA GLY A 116 -15.60 11.15 11.45
C GLY A 116 -14.10 11.24 11.76
N LEU A 117 -13.26 11.37 10.73
CA LEU A 117 -11.81 11.55 10.91
C LEU A 117 -11.47 12.84 11.65
N THR A 118 -12.17 13.94 11.35
CA THR A 118 -11.96 15.21 12.07
C THR A 118 -12.24 15.03 13.56
N GLY A 119 -13.31 14.31 13.92
CA GLY A 119 -13.63 14.00 15.32
C GLY A 119 -12.59 13.09 15.98
N ILE A 120 -12.14 12.05 15.28
CA ILE A 120 -11.12 11.12 15.78
C ILE A 120 -9.79 11.82 15.99
N ALA A 121 -9.38 12.73 15.11
CA ALA A 121 -8.13 13.49 15.20
C ALA A 121 -8.05 14.39 16.45
N GLN A 122 -9.16 14.65 17.14
CA GLN A 122 -9.21 15.41 18.40
C GLN A 122 -9.09 14.53 19.64
N LEU A 123 -9.07 13.21 19.49
CA LEU A 123 -8.89 12.28 20.61
C LEU A 123 -7.42 12.25 21.06
N PRO A 124 -7.12 11.82 22.30
CA PRO A 124 -5.75 11.48 22.70
C PRO A 124 -5.11 10.48 21.73
N VAL A 125 -3.80 10.60 21.48
CA VAL A 125 -3.05 9.76 20.55
C VAL A 125 -3.24 8.27 20.84
N GLU A 126 -3.28 7.86 22.11
CA GLU A 126 -3.47 6.45 22.47
C GLU A 126 -4.85 5.93 22.05
N GLN A 127 -5.88 6.77 22.11
CA GLN A 127 -7.22 6.39 21.66
C GLN A 127 -7.28 6.30 20.13
N GLN A 128 -6.62 7.22 19.43
CA GLN A 128 -6.51 7.17 17.98
C GLN A 128 -5.75 5.89 17.53
N GLN A 129 -4.62 5.56 18.16
CA GLN A 129 -3.88 4.31 17.91
C GLN A 129 -4.74 3.07 18.16
N GLN A 130 -5.53 3.06 19.24
CA GLN A 130 -6.45 1.94 19.51
C GLN A 130 -7.50 1.77 18.41
N LEU A 131 -8.02 2.87 17.87
CA LEU A 131 -8.98 2.84 16.76
C LEU A 131 -8.32 2.33 15.46
N VAL A 132 -7.10 2.78 15.15
CA VAL A 132 -6.35 2.32 13.98
C VAL A 132 -6.03 0.83 14.09
N ARG A 133 -5.57 0.37 15.26
CA ARG A 133 -5.33 -1.06 15.53
C ARG A 133 -6.60 -1.89 15.41
N ALA A 134 -7.72 -1.38 15.91
CA ALA A 134 -9.02 -2.04 15.79
C ALA A 134 -9.48 -2.11 14.32
N ALA A 135 -9.26 -1.05 13.54
CA ALA A 135 -9.52 -1.00 12.11
C ALA A 135 -8.68 -2.04 11.35
N ALA A 136 -7.36 -2.09 11.58
CA ALA A 136 -6.47 -3.07 10.96
C ALA A 136 -6.92 -4.50 11.23
N ARG A 137 -7.23 -4.83 12.49
CA ARG A 137 -7.72 -6.16 12.89
C ARG A 137 -9.03 -6.53 12.22
N ARG A 138 -9.98 -5.59 12.15
CA ARG A 138 -11.28 -5.83 11.50
C ARG A 138 -11.10 -6.01 10.00
N TYR A 139 -10.30 -5.17 9.37
CA TYR A 139 -10.06 -5.20 7.94
C TYR A 139 -9.30 -6.47 7.52
N ALA A 140 -8.36 -6.96 8.32
CA ALA A 140 -7.68 -8.23 8.05
C ALA A 140 -8.65 -9.43 7.99
N MET A 141 -9.80 -9.36 8.68
CA MET A 141 -10.82 -10.41 8.64
C MET A 141 -11.69 -10.35 7.38
N THR A 142 -11.71 -9.23 6.66
CA THR A 142 -12.49 -9.06 5.41
C THR A 142 -11.71 -9.48 4.17
N ALA A 143 -10.52 -10.08 4.35
CA ALA A 143 -9.65 -10.49 3.27
C ALA A 143 -10.44 -11.24 2.17
N PRO A 144 -10.28 -10.85 0.89
CA PRO A 144 -10.96 -11.52 -0.22
C PRO A 144 -10.63 -13.01 -0.17
N SER A 145 -11.67 -13.83 -0.05
CA SER A 145 -11.49 -15.28 -0.04
C SER A 145 -10.84 -15.68 -1.36
N ARG A 146 -9.60 -16.16 -1.30
CA ARG A 146 -8.96 -16.80 -2.45
C ARG A 146 -9.82 -17.98 -2.85
N SER A 147 -10.43 -17.91 -4.03
CA SER A 147 -10.86 -19.10 -4.74
C SER A 147 -9.61 -19.96 -4.90
N THR A 148 -9.46 -20.98 -4.06
CA THR A 148 -8.38 -21.97 -4.18
C THR A 148 -8.40 -22.48 -5.63
N PRO A 149 -7.30 -22.36 -6.38
CA PRO A 149 -7.23 -22.98 -7.69
C PRO A 149 -7.48 -24.47 -7.49
N SER A 150 -8.49 -25.02 -8.18
CA SER A 150 -8.69 -26.46 -8.22
C SER A 150 -7.37 -27.12 -8.60
N PRO A 151 -6.93 -28.17 -7.90
CA PRO A 151 -5.70 -28.86 -8.25
C PRO A 151 -5.81 -29.30 -9.72
N PRO A 152 -4.75 -29.12 -10.52
CA PRO A 152 -4.77 -29.58 -11.91
C PRO A 152 -5.12 -31.06 -11.92
N ALA A 153 -6.15 -31.43 -12.70
CA ALA A 153 -6.49 -32.82 -12.93
C ALA A 153 -5.22 -33.53 -13.42
N GLY A 154 -4.66 -34.42 -12.58
CA GLY A 154 -3.48 -35.20 -12.93
C GLY A 154 -3.75 -36.01 -14.21
N PRO A 155 -2.71 -36.32 -15.00
CA PRO A 155 -2.88 -37.07 -16.23
C PRO A 155 -3.52 -38.43 -15.95
N ALA A 156 -4.57 -38.77 -16.70
CA ALA A 156 -5.21 -40.08 -16.65
C ALA A 156 -4.18 -41.14 -17.06
N TRP A 157 -3.80 -42.00 -16.12
CA TRP A 157 -2.90 -43.12 -16.41
C TRP A 157 -3.62 -44.14 -17.31
N PRO A 158 -2.99 -44.63 -18.38
CA PRO A 158 -3.57 -45.70 -19.19
C PRO A 158 -3.62 -47.00 -18.38
N ALA A 159 -4.78 -47.66 -18.40
CA ALA A 159 -4.98 -48.93 -17.72
C ALA A 159 -4.01 -50.01 -18.24
N PRO A 160 -3.48 -50.92 -17.38
CA PRO A 160 -2.61 -51.98 -17.83
C PRO A 160 -3.40 -52.97 -18.70
N GLY A 161 -2.96 -53.13 -19.94
CA GLY A 161 -3.49 -54.13 -20.86
C GLY A 161 -3.34 -55.54 -20.28
N ARG A 162 -4.44 -56.30 -20.25
CA ARG A 162 -4.42 -57.75 -20.02
C ARG A 162 -3.87 -58.42 -21.28
N SER A 163 -2.63 -58.87 -21.24
CA SER A 163 -2.11 -59.86 -22.19
C SER A 163 -2.78 -61.21 -21.93
N ARG A 164 -3.22 -61.88 -23.00
CA ARG A 164 -3.74 -63.24 -23.02
C ARG A 164 -2.79 -64.12 -23.81
#